data_AF-A0A8T1N8T3-F1
#
_entry.id   AF-A0A8T1N8T3-F1
#
_cell.length_a   1.000
_cell.length_b   1.000
_cell.length_c   1.000
_cell.angle_alpha   90.00
_cell.angle_beta   90.00
_cell.angle_gamma   90.00
#
_symmetry.space_group_name_H-M   'P 1'
#
loop_
_entity.id
_entity.type
_entity.pdbx_description
1 polymer ?
#
loop_
_entity_poly.entity_id
_entity_poly.type
_entity_poly.pdbx_seq_one_letter_code
_entity_poly.pdbx_strand_id
1 'polypeptide(L)'
;MPKIQKVLALLYGHKNFKKYFEPIVVSLGPIHHGKKEYQAVEDFKLGMASKFVEESGRSGEFLLGKIAKNIKQLKQYLNQKVVEKYDDETLAWMLFVDGCAVLQSIHSAFKPGLIKKLKIKNDQMAI
;
A
#
# COMPACT_ATOMS: atom_id res chain seq x y z
N MET A 1 22.48 0.64 -2.92
CA MET A 1 21.24 1.46 -2.95
C MET A 1 20.75 1.71 -1.53
N PRO A 2 20.26 2.92 -1.22
CA PRO A 2 19.53 3.17 0.02
C PRO A 2 18.33 2.22 0.14
N LYS A 3 18.09 1.69 1.35
CA LYS A 3 16.93 0.83 1.64
C LYS A 3 15.78 1.65 2.19
N ILE A 4 14.56 1.27 1.87
CA ILE A 4 13.34 1.80 2.48
C ILE A 4 13.35 1.41 3.96
N GLN A 5 13.25 2.40 4.85
CA GLN A 5 13.42 2.22 6.28
C GLN A 5 12.52 3.12 7.11
N LYS A 6 12.32 2.76 8.38
CA LYS A 6 11.64 3.62 9.35
C LYS A 6 12.42 4.92 9.54
N VAL A 7 11.70 5.98 9.86
CA VAL A 7 12.30 7.27 10.23
C VAL A 7 13.12 7.11 11.51
N LEU A 8 14.24 7.82 11.60
CA LEU A 8 15.13 7.77 12.75
C LEU A 8 14.38 8.18 14.03
N ALA A 9 14.55 7.40 15.10
CA ALA A 9 13.85 7.62 16.37
C ALA A 9 14.09 9.02 16.97
N LEU A 10 15.26 9.62 16.73
CA LEU A 10 15.60 10.98 17.15
C LEU A 10 14.64 12.04 16.58
N LEU A 11 14.00 11.75 15.45
CA LEU A 11 13.06 12.67 14.80
C LEU A 11 11.63 12.56 15.37
N TYR A 12 11.33 11.55 16.19
CA TYR A 12 9.96 11.31 16.68
C TYR A 12 9.45 12.45 17.57
N GLY A 13 10.35 13.12 18.30
CA GLY A 13 10.01 14.29 19.12
C GLY A 13 9.93 15.61 18.35
N HIS A 14 10.23 15.62 17.04
CA HIS A 14 10.20 16.84 16.25
C HIS A 14 8.75 17.32 16.09
N LYS A 15 8.50 18.62 16.31
CA LYS A 15 7.14 19.22 16.25
C LYS A 15 6.38 18.94 14.95
N ASN A 16 7.10 18.73 13.85
CA ASN A 16 6.52 18.44 12.53
C ASN A 16 6.60 16.96 12.14
N PHE A 17 6.86 16.04 13.09
CA PHE A 17 7.08 14.63 12.76
C PHE A 17 5.90 14.04 11.98
N LYS A 18 4.68 14.17 12.52
CA LYS A 18 3.46 13.69 11.87
C LYS A 18 3.25 14.28 10.47
N LYS A 19 3.61 15.55 10.26
CA LYS A 19 3.42 16.24 8.98
C LYS A 19 4.31 15.68 7.86
N TYR A 20 5.54 15.28 8.19
CA TYR A 20 6.54 14.93 7.17
C TYR A 20 6.86 13.44 7.12
N PHE A 21 6.56 12.70 8.18
CA PHE A 21 7.02 11.32 8.36
C PHE A 21 5.91 10.30 8.61
N GLU A 22 4.66 10.75 8.78
CA GLU A 22 3.50 9.86 8.83
C GLU A 22 2.68 9.99 7.53
N PRO A 23 2.11 8.89 7.04
CA PRO A 23 1.11 8.95 5.99
C PRO A 23 -0.05 9.89 6.35
N ILE A 24 -0.46 10.72 5.40
CA ILE A 24 -1.60 11.64 5.60
C ILE A 24 -2.93 10.90 5.38
N VAL A 25 -2.99 10.05 4.35
CA VAL A 25 -4.22 9.36 3.92
C VAL A 25 -4.02 7.86 3.87
N VAL A 26 -3.04 7.40 3.10
CA VAL A 26 -2.82 5.97 2.84
C VAL A 26 -1.42 5.54 3.24
N SER A 27 -1.36 4.50 4.09
CA SER A 27 -0.13 3.77 4.34
C SER A 27 0.11 2.76 3.22
N LEU A 28 1.27 2.86 2.58
CA LEU A 28 1.76 1.86 1.63
C LEU A 28 2.97 1.14 2.21
N GLY A 29 2.94 -0.17 2.05
CA GLY A 29 3.99 -1.08 2.44
C GLY A 29 4.08 -1.33 3.94
N PRO A 30 5.13 -2.02 4.35
CA PRO A 30 5.24 -2.64 5.67
C PRO A 30 5.43 -1.65 6.84
N ILE A 31 5.81 -0.40 6.61
CA ILE A 31 6.28 0.50 7.69
C ILE A 31 5.14 0.87 8.65
N HIS A 32 4.02 1.36 8.11
CA HIS A 32 2.88 1.87 8.88
C HIS A 32 1.67 0.89 8.87
N HIS A 33 1.82 -0.29 8.25
CA HIS A 33 0.78 -1.31 8.21
C HIS A 33 0.36 -1.77 9.62
N GLY A 34 -0.95 -1.98 9.80
CA GLY A 34 -1.57 -2.39 11.08
C GLY A 34 -1.80 -1.25 12.08
N LYS A 35 -1.41 -0.01 11.77
CA LYS A 35 -1.77 1.15 12.60
C LYS A 35 -3.27 1.43 12.48
N LYS A 36 -3.95 1.54 13.63
CA LYS A 36 -5.41 1.81 13.70
C LYS A 36 -5.84 3.04 12.91
N GLU A 37 -4.97 4.04 12.83
CA GLU A 37 -5.17 5.29 12.08
C GLU A 37 -5.44 5.07 10.59
N TYR A 38 -4.91 4.00 10.00
CA TYR A 38 -5.00 3.70 8.57
C TYR A 38 -5.93 2.52 8.25
N GLN A 39 -6.57 1.92 9.26
CA GLN A 39 -7.36 0.70 9.07
C GLN A 39 -8.52 0.89 8.09
N ALA A 40 -9.21 2.03 8.15
CA ALA A 40 -10.32 2.33 7.23
C ALA A 40 -9.87 2.38 5.76
N VAL A 41 -8.61 2.73 5.51
CA VAL A 41 -8.04 2.82 4.15
C VAL A 41 -7.50 1.47 3.69
N GLU A 42 -7.16 0.54 4.59
CA GLU A 42 -6.82 -0.84 4.23
C GLU A 42 -7.99 -1.54 3.50
N ASP A 43 -9.23 -1.35 3.96
CA ASP A 43 -10.41 -1.89 3.30
C ASP A 43 -10.62 -1.29 1.89
N PHE A 44 -10.36 0.01 1.75
CA PHE A 44 -10.39 0.68 0.45
C PHE A 44 -9.33 0.11 -0.51
N LYS A 45 -8.11 -0.15 -0.03
CA LYS A 45 -7.05 -0.77 -0.84
C LYS A 45 -7.44 -2.16 -1.32
N LEU A 46 -8.08 -2.97 -0.47
CA LEU A 46 -8.57 -4.29 -0.86
C LEU A 46 -9.60 -4.20 -2.00
N GLY A 47 -10.54 -3.24 -1.92
CA GLY A 47 -11.50 -2.99 -3.00
C GLY A 47 -10.83 -2.58 -4.32
N MET A 48 -9.84 -1.69 -4.25
CA MET A 48 -9.09 -1.26 -5.43
C MET A 48 -8.22 -2.38 -6.02
N ALA A 49 -7.60 -3.20 -5.16
CA ALA A 49 -6.85 -4.37 -5.58
C ALA A 49 -7.75 -5.42 -6.24
N SER A 50 -8.92 -5.68 -5.66
CA SER A 50 -9.92 -6.59 -6.25
C SER A 50 -10.37 -6.14 -7.64
N LYS A 51 -10.64 -4.83 -7.81
CA LYS A 51 -10.98 -4.27 -9.11
C LYS A 51 -9.84 -4.37 -10.12
N PHE A 52 -8.59 -4.14 -9.70
CA PHE A 52 -7.45 -4.35 -10.58
C PHE A 52 -7.38 -5.78 -11.09
N VAL A 53 -7.56 -6.77 -10.18
CA VAL A 53 -7.56 -8.19 -10.54
C VAL A 53 -8.65 -8.48 -11.57
N GLU A 54 -9.88 -8.01 -11.34
CA GLU A 54 -11.01 -8.14 -12.28
C GLU A 54 -10.68 -7.55 -13.67
N GLU A 55 -10.18 -6.31 -13.71
CA GLU A 55 -9.87 -5.61 -14.97
C GLU A 55 -8.62 -6.16 -15.68
N SER A 56 -7.72 -6.83 -14.96
CA SER A 56 -6.48 -7.38 -15.51
C SER A 56 -6.68 -8.64 -16.37
N GLY A 57 -7.82 -9.34 -16.23
CA GLY A 57 -8.05 -10.64 -16.86
C GLY A 57 -7.15 -11.76 -16.33
N ARG A 58 -6.52 -11.57 -15.16
CA ARG A 58 -5.67 -12.55 -14.47
C ARG A 58 -6.25 -12.86 -13.10
N SER A 59 -6.01 -14.08 -12.59
CA SER A 59 -6.42 -14.42 -11.23
C SER A 59 -5.55 -13.71 -10.19
N GLY A 60 -6.11 -13.46 -9.00
CA GLY A 60 -5.38 -12.85 -7.89
C GLY A 60 -4.20 -13.73 -7.46
N GLU A 61 -4.36 -15.05 -7.48
CA GLU A 61 -3.33 -16.03 -7.14
C GLU A 61 -2.16 -15.97 -8.13
N PHE A 62 -2.44 -15.80 -9.42
CA PHE A 62 -1.38 -15.64 -10.42
C PHE A 62 -0.56 -14.38 -10.16
N LEU A 63 -1.22 -13.26 -9.89
CA LEU A 63 -0.56 -11.97 -9.64
C LEU A 63 0.20 -11.96 -8.31
N LEU A 64 -0.42 -12.46 -7.23
CA LEU A 64 0.24 -12.67 -5.94
C LEU A 64 1.44 -13.60 -6.07
N GLY A 65 1.31 -14.68 -6.86
CA GLY A 65 2.39 -15.62 -7.16
C GLY A 65 3.60 -14.96 -7.83
N LYS A 66 3.38 -13.92 -8.66
CA LYS A 66 4.49 -13.12 -9.21
C LYS A 66 5.23 -12.34 -8.12
N ILE A 67 4.52 -11.79 -7.14
CA ILE A 67 5.14 -11.09 -6.01
C ILE A 67 5.86 -12.08 -5.10
N ALA A 68 5.20 -13.17 -4.73
CA ALA A 68 5.75 -14.22 -3.87
C ALA A 68 7.04 -14.82 -4.46
N LYS A 69 7.07 -15.09 -5.78
CA LYS A 69 8.29 -15.58 -6.46
C LYS A 69 9.47 -14.62 -6.34
N ASN A 70 9.23 -13.31 -6.28
CA ASN A 70 10.26 -12.28 -6.20
C ASN A 70 10.49 -11.75 -4.77
N ILE A 71 9.82 -12.30 -3.75
CA ILE A 71 9.78 -11.70 -2.41
C ILE A 71 11.17 -11.58 -1.78
N LYS A 72 12.05 -12.57 -1.98
CA LYS A 72 13.42 -12.54 -1.46
C LYS A 72 14.23 -11.38 -2.05
N GLN A 73 14.06 -11.08 -3.33
CA GLN A 73 14.69 -9.94 -3.98
C GLN A 73 14.06 -8.63 -3.48
N LEU A 74 12.72 -8.56 -3.39
CA LEU A 74 12.01 -7.37 -2.92
C LEU A 74 12.40 -6.98 -1.49
N LYS A 75 12.63 -7.96 -0.60
CA LYS A 75 13.13 -7.75 0.76
C LYS A 75 14.48 -7.05 0.81
N GLN A 76 15.32 -7.17 -0.21
CA GLN A 76 16.64 -6.53 -0.24
C GLN A 76 16.55 -5.00 -0.31
N TYR A 77 15.44 -4.45 -0.84
CA TYR A 77 15.18 -3.02 -0.89
C TYR A 77 14.62 -2.44 0.42
N LEU A 78 14.23 -3.30 1.37
CA LEU A 78 13.69 -2.90 2.66
C LEU A 78 14.75 -3.12 3.75
N ASN A 79 14.80 -2.21 4.72
CA ASN A 79 15.66 -2.38 5.89
C ASN A 79 15.21 -3.62 6.68
N GLN A 80 16.17 -4.38 7.22
CA GLN A 80 15.90 -5.63 7.95
C GLN A 80 14.88 -5.42 9.08
N LYS A 81 14.98 -4.31 9.82
CA LYS A 81 14.05 -3.95 10.92
C LYS A 81 12.61 -3.69 10.46
N VAL A 82 12.39 -3.51 9.16
CA VAL A 82 11.06 -3.34 8.56
C VAL A 82 10.45 -4.69 8.20
N VAL A 83 11.27 -5.62 7.69
CA VAL A 83 10.80 -6.91 7.15
C VAL A 83 10.86 -8.06 8.17
N GLU A 84 11.63 -7.93 9.25
CA GLU A 84 11.77 -9.00 10.26
C GLU A 84 10.46 -9.30 11.01
N LYS A 85 9.53 -8.34 11.04
CA LYS A 85 8.20 -8.51 11.65
C LYS A 85 7.19 -9.27 10.80
N TYR A 86 7.56 -9.67 9.58
CA TYR A 86 6.67 -10.33 8.64
C TYR A 86 7.33 -11.56 8.03
N ASP A 87 6.57 -12.65 7.96
CA ASP A 87 6.91 -13.74 7.05
C ASP A 87 6.79 -13.28 5.58
N ASP A 88 7.30 -14.12 4.68
CA ASP A 88 7.33 -13.79 3.25
C ASP A 88 5.93 -13.74 2.63
N GLU A 89 4.98 -14.55 3.13
CA GLU A 89 3.61 -14.60 2.60
C GLU A 89 2.85 -13.31 2.94
N THR A 90 2.91 -12.89 4.20
CA THR A 90 2.33 -11.64 4.70
C THR A 90 2.93 -10.45 3.98
N LEU A 91 4.25 -10.43 3.78
CA LEU A 91 4.90 -9.35 3.02
C LEU A 91 4.50 -9.35 1.54
N ALA A 92 4.41 -10.52 0.91
CA ALA A 92 3.96 -10.62 -0.48
C ALA A 92 2.52 -10.15 -0.63
N TRP A 93 1.63 -10.50 0.31
CA TRP A 93 0.25 -10.05 0.33
C TRP A 93 0.14 -8.53 0.46
N MET A 94 0.88 -7.91 1.39
CA MET A 94 0.89 -6.45 1.54
C MET A 94 1.33 -5.76 0.23
N LEU A 95 2.45 -6.20 -0.35
CA LEU A 95 2.98 -5.61 -1.59
C LEU A 95 2.03 -5.83 -2.78
N PHE A 96 1.35 -6.99 -2.83
CA PHE A 96 0.35 -7.29 -3.84
C PHE A 96 -0.86 -6.35 -3.74
N VAL A 97 -1.48 -6.25 -2.56
CA VAL A 97 -2.64 -5.38 -2.33
C VAL A 97 -2.30 -3.92 -2.61
N ASP A 98 -1.19 -3.43 -2.06
CA ASP A 98 -0.76 -2.05 -2.25
C ASP A 98 -0.43 -1.73 -3.71
N GLY A 99 0.30 -2.63 -4.37
CA GLY A 99 0.66 -2.47 -5.78
C GLY A 99 -0.57 -2.42 -6.69
N CYS A 100 -1.52 -3.34 -6.50
CA CYS A 100 -2.77 -3.36 -7.27
C CYS A 100 -3.63 -2.12 -6.97
N ALA A 101 -3.74 -1.71 -5.70
CA ALA A 101 -4.50 -0.52 -5.33
C ALA A 101 -3.94 0.75 -5.96
N VAL A 102 -2.60 0.92 -5.98
CA VAL A 102 -1.94 2.06 -6.63
C VAL A 102 -2.21 2.05 -8.13
N LEU A 103 -2.02 0.91 -8.80
CA LEU A 103 -2.25 0.80 -10.24
C LEU A 103 -3.71 1.11 -10.61
N GLN A 104 -4.68 0.60 -9.85
CA GLN A 104 -6.09 0.90 -10.08
C GLN A 104 -6.45 2.37 -9.81
N SER A 105 -5.82 2.97 -8.80
CA SER A 105 -6.04 4.38 -8.46
C SER A 105 -5.54 5.28 -9.58
N ILE A 106 -4.34 5.00 -10.10
CA ILE A 106 -3.78 5.66 -11.28
C ILE A 106 -4.72 5.47 -12.47
N HIS A 107 -5.12 4.22 -12.77
CA HIS A 107 -6.02 3.92 -13.88
C HIS A 107 -7.35 4.71 -13.80
N SER A 108 -7.91 4.82 -12.60
CA SER A 108 -9.16 5.54 -12.34
C SER A 108 -8.99 7.05 -12.46
N ALA A 109 -7.86 7.61 -12.01
CA ALA A 109 -7.55 9.02 -12.16
C ALA A 109 -7.46 9.46 -13.63
N PHE A 110 -6.94 8.58 -14.50
CA PHE A 110 -6.82 8.85 -15.94
C PHE A 110 -8.09 8.48 -16.75
N LYS A 111 -9.17 8.02 -16.09
CA LYS A 111 -10.48 7.78 -16.71
C LYS A 111 -11.57 8.53 -15.94
N PRO A 112 -11.95 9.76 -16.37
CA PRO A 112 -12.89 10.63 -15.65
C PRO A 112 -14.24 9.98 -15.29
N GLY A 113 -14.70 8.98 -16.05
CA GLY A 113 -15.95 8.25 -15.80
C GLY A 113 -15.84 7.09 -14.81
N LEU A 114 -14.63 6.64 -14.43
CA LEU A 114 -14.42 5.45 -13.60
C LEU A 114 -14.49 5.76 -12.10
N ILE A 115 -14.04 6.96 -11.68
CA ILE A 115 -14.15 7.43 -10.28
C ILE A 115 -15.62 7.52 -9.86
N LYS A 116 -16.50 8.02 -10.73
CA LYS A 116 -17.96 8.10 -10.46
C LYS A 116 -18.63 6.73 -10.27
N LYS A 117 -18.17 5.69 -10.99
CA LYS A 117 -18.70 4.32 -10.87
C LYS A 117 -18.25 3.60 -9.60
N LEU A 118 -17.16 4.04 -8.98
CA LEU A 118 -16.58 3.38 -7.81
C LEU A 118 -17.35 3.61 -6.50
N LYS A 119 -18.45 4.39 -6.49
CA LYS A 119 -19.23 4.71 -5.28
C LYS A 119 -18.33 5.08 -4.08
N ILE A 120 -17.21 5.76 -4.33
CA ILE A 120 -16.50 6.45 -3.27
C ILE A 120 -17.45 7.56 -2.85
N LYS A 121 -18.08 7.42 -1.67
CA LYS A 121 -18.83 8.51 -1.07
C LYS A 121 -17.90 9.72 -1.09
N ASN A 122 -18.34 10.77 -1.78
CA ASN A 122 -17.61 12.04 -1.95
C ASN A 122 -17.23 12.70 -0.60
N ASP A 123 -17.71 12.15 0.51
CA ASP A 123 -17.46 12.56 1.89
C ASP A 123 -15.98 12.44 2.33
N GLN A 124 -15.10 11.83 1.52
CA GLN A 124 -13.66 11.73 1.81
C GLN A 124 -12.75 12.56 0.89
N MET A 125 -13.31 13.37 -0.02
CA MET A 125 -12.55 14.39 -0.74
C MET A 125 -12.80 15.76 -0.13
N ALA A 126 -12.24 15.99 1.06
CA ALA A 126 -11.92 17.33 1.52
C ALA A 126 -10.43 17.56 1.28
N ILE A 127 -10.11 18.16 0.13
CA ILE A 127 -8.92 18.98 -0.03
C ILE A 127 -9.38 20.42 0.14
#